data_AF-A0A3P6LAJ6-F1
#
_entry.id   AF-A0A3P6LAJ6-F1
#
_cell.length_a   1.000
_cell.length_b   1.000
_cell.length_c   1.000
_cell.angle_alpha   90.00
_cell.angle_beta   90.00
_cell.angle_gamma   90.00
#
_symmetry.space_group_name_H-M   'P 1'
#
loop_
_entity.id
_entity.type
_entity.pdbx_description
1 polymer ?
#
loop_
_entity_poly.entity_id
_entity_poly.type
_entity_poly.pdbx_seq_one_letter_code
_entity_poly.pdbx_strand_id
1 'polypeptide(L)'
;MNTQQLKMKSAPVLPISCLIMGGTQLSRHYYVKGGIFFAIQVCFLLYLSDIVHTLIGLFTLGDVAQIRKGLTVIQGDNSIFMLVEGVIATIIVGLFATIYILNIKDARNSSYCHLTFKQQLYKLYEDKFAFIVLTPAFLASIAFIVLPIVITVLVSFTNYAAPNHIPPKNLVDWVGIKNFIMLFKFKIWSDTFLGVALWTFIWAICATVFTFSFGFILALALAKKIYVSQKSGD
;
A
#
# COMPACT_ATOMS: atom_id res chain seq x y z
N MET A 1 -15.27 -34.56 -47.61
CA MET A 1 -14.31 -35.07 -46.60
C MET A 1 -14.17 -33.99 -45.54
N ASN A 2 -14.88 -34.16 -44.42
CA ASN A 2 -15.08 -33.16 -43.37
C ASN A 2 -13.93 -33.28 -42.35
N THR A 3 -12.91 -32.43 -42.44
CA THR A 3 -11.89 -32.28 -41.41
C THR A 3 -12.49 -31.44 -40.27
N GLN A 4 -13.27 -32.09 -39.42
CA GLN A 4 -13.55 -31.54 -38.10
C GLN A 4 -12.22 -31.40 -37.37
N GLN A 5 -11.72 -30.17 -37.32
CA GLN A 5 -10.69 -29.79 -36.37
C GLN A 5 -11.22 -30.13 -34.99
N LEU A 6 -10.69 -31.20 -34.42
CA LEU A 6 -10.82 -31.52 -33.01
C LEU A 6 -10.24 -30.33 -32.24
N LYS A 7 -11.12 -29.38 -31.92
CA LYS A 7 -10.92 -28.37 -30.89
C LYS A 7 -10.75 -29.17 -29.60
N MET A 8 -9.52 -29.62 -29.35
CA MET A 8 -9.15 -30.19 -28.08
C MET A 8 -9.42 -29.09 -27.07
N LYS A 9 -10.58 -29.19 -26.42
CA LYS A 9 -10.92 -28.47 -25.22
C LYS A 9 -9.90 -28.94 -24.21
N SER A 10 -8.74 -28.26 -24.18
CA SER A 10 -7.68 -28.48 -23.22
C SER A 10 -8.37 -28.41 -21.87
N ALA A 11 -8.50 -29.57 -21.21
CA ALA A 11 -9.01 -29.61 -19.86
C ALA A 11 -8.23 -28.57 -19.05
N PRO A 12 -8.88 -27.83 -18.14
CA PRO A 12 -8.19 -26.82 -17.37
C PRO A 12 -7.21 -27.57 -16.46
N VAL A 13 -5.99 -27.79 -16.94
CA VAL A 13 -4.85 -28.18 -16.11
C VAL A 13 -4.84 -27.09 -15.06
N LEU A 14 -5.29 -27.41 -13.84
CA LEU A 14 -5.23 -26.51 -12.70
C LEU A 14 -3.83 -25.87 -12.78
N PRO A 15 -3.72 -24.59 -13.14
CA PRO A 15 -2.48 -24.08 -13.71
C PRO A 15 -1.39 -24.33 -12.68
N ILE A 16 -0.27 -24.93 -13.06
CA ILE A 16 0.88 -25.18 -12.18
C ILE A 16 1.24 -23.90 -11.40
N SER A 17 0.97 -22.75 -12.00
CA SER A 17 0.99 -21.39 -11.42
C SER A 17 0.17 -21.17 -10.13
N CYS A 18 -0.75 -22.07 -9.78
CA CYS A 18 -1.53 -22.02 -8.54
C CYS A 18 -0.70 -22.52 -7.34
N LEU A 19 0.14 -23.53 -7.56
CA LEU A 19 1.01 -24.08 -6.51
C LEU A 19 2.39 -23.43 -6.56
N ILE A 20 2.95 -23.30 -7.78
CA ILE A 20 4.25 -22.69 -8.04
C ILE A 20 4.04 -21.52 -8.99
N MET A 21 4.08 -20.29 -8.48
CA MET A 21 4.00 -19.07 -9.27
C MET A 21 5.01 -19.11 -10.42
N GLY A 22 4.57 -18.71 -11.61
CA GLY A 22 5.40 -18.78 -12.81
C GLY A 22 5.51 -20.18 -13.44
N GLY A 23 5.00 -21.24 -12.81
CA GLY A 23 5.13 -22.61 -13.31
C GLY A 23 4.49 -22.83 -14.69
N THR A 24 3.27 -22.33 -14.91
CA THR A 24 2.62 -22.42 -16.24
C THR A 24 3.36 -21.59 -17.29
N GLN A 25 3.91 -20.43 -16.90
CA GLN A 25 4.69 -19.57 -17.78
C GLN A 25 6.00 -20.25 -18.20
N LEU A 26 6.68 -20.93 -17.27
CA LEU A 26 7.87 -21.74 -17.56
C LEU A 26 7.55 -22.90 -18.51
N SER A 27 6.46 -23.63 -18.26
CA SER A 27 6.01 -24.71 -19.16
C SER A 27 5.62 -24.23 -20.56
N ARG A 28 5.24 -22.95 -20.71
CA ARG A 28 4.91 -22.31 -21.99
C ARG A 28 6.08 -21.53 -22.60
N HIS A 29 7.31 -21.77 -22.14
CA HIS A 29 8.55 -21.13 -22.60
C HIS A 29 8.68 -19.63 -22.31
N TYR A 30 7.83 -19.04 -21.44
CA TYR A 30 8.02 -17.69 -20.91
C TYR A 30 8.98 -17.70 -19.72
N TYR A 31 10.27 -17.93 -20.00
CA TYR A 31 11.31 -18.08 -18.97
C TYR A 31 11.51 -16.83 -18.11
N VAL A 32 11.45 -15.63 -18.71
CA VAL A 32 11.69 -14.37 -17.98
C VAL A 32 10.56 -14.11 -16.97
N LYS A 33 9.31 -14.08 -17.43
CA LYS A 33 8.14 -13.84 -16.57
C LYS A 33 7.97 -14.93 -15.52
N GLY A 34 8.12 -16.19 -15.94
CA GLY A 34 8.04 -17.34 -15.06
C GLY A 34 9.09 -17.28 -13.94
N GLY A 35 10.33 -16.95 -14.29
CA GLY A 35 11.42 -16.75 -13.32
C GLY A 35 11.14 -15.63 -12.31
N ILE A 36 10.62 -14.49 -12.76
CA ILE A 36 10.27 -13.36 -11.87
C ILE A 36 9.19 -13.78 -10.87
N PHE A 37 8.09 -14.38 -11.34
CA PHE A 37 7.01 -14.82 -10.46
C PHE A 37 7.47 -15.89 -9.47
N PHE A 38 8.30 -16.83 -9.92
CA PHE A 38 8.86 -17.86 -9.07
C PHE A 38 9.81 -17.28 -8.00
N ALA A 39 10.69 -16.37 -8.38
CA ALA A 39 11.60 -15.70 -7.44
C ALA A 39 10.83 -14.94 -6.35
N ILE A 40 9.75 -14.24 -6.70
CA ILE A 40 8.88 -13.56 -5.73
C ILE A 40 8.27 -14.56 -4.74
N GLN A 41 7.78 -15.71 -5.22
CA GLN A 41 7.25 -16.75 -4.36
C GLN A 41 8.30 -17.31 -3.41
N VAL A 42 9.50 -17.61 -3.91
CA VAL A 42 10.60 -18.12 -3.09
C VAL A 42 10.97 -17.10 -2.00
N CYS A 43 11.15 -15.83 -2.36
CA CYS A 43 11.41 -14.77 -1.37
C CYS A 43 10.31 -14.70 -0.32
N PHE A 44 9.04 -14.74 -0.71
CA PHE A 44 7.92 -14.72 0.24
C PHE A 44 7.93 -15.92 1.18
N LEU A 45 8.21 -17.13 0.65
CA LEU A 45 8.28 -18.35 1.45
C LEU A 45 9.46 -18.35 2.44
N LEU A 46 10.60 -17.77 2.06
CA LEU A 46 11.77 -17.63 2.95
C LEU A 46 11.46 -16.78 4.19
N TYR A 47 10.66 -15.72 4.02
CA TYR A 47 10.26 -14.81 5.11
C TYR A 47 8.88 -15.13 5.69
N LEU A 48 8.26 -16.25 5.32
CA LEU A 48 6.88 -16.56 5.72
C LEU A 48 6.73 -16.65 7.24
N SER A 49 7.70 -17.27 7.92
CA SER A 49 7.67 -17.43 9.38
C SER A 49 7.68 -16.06 10.07
N ASP A 50 8.59 -15.18 9.67
CA ASP A 50 8.71 -13.82 10.24
C ASP A 50 7.44 -13.01 9.96
N ILE A 51 6.93 -13.05 8.73
CA ILE A 51 5.68 -12.38 8.36
C ILE A 51 4.52 -12.84 9.24
N VAL A 52 4.38 -14.15 9.48
CA VAL A 52 3.31 -14.69 10.33
C VAL A 52 3.47 -14.21 11.78
N HIS A 53 4.67 -14.27 12.35
CA HIS A 53 4.93 -13.79 13.71
C HIS A 53 4.63 -12.30 13.87
N THR A 54 5.09 -11.49 12.93
CA THR A 54 4.85 -10.04 12.92
C THR A 54 3.38 -9.69 12.71
N LEU A 55 2.64 -10.46 11.90
CA LEU A 55 1.19 -10.31 11.75
C LEU A 55 0.43 -10.65 13.02
N ILE A 56 0.84 -11.71 13.74
CA ILE A 56 0.28 -12.01 15.06
C ILE A 56 0.57 -10.86 16.02
N GLY A 57 1.81 -10.34 15.99
CA GLY A 57 2.24 -9.19 16.78
C GLY A 57 1.44 -7.91 16.54
N LEU A 58 0.90 -7.72 15.32
CA LEU A 58 -0.03 -6.62 15.03
C LEU A 58 -1.30 -6.69 15.87
N PHE A 59 -1.82 -7.90 16.13
CA PHE A 59 -3.03 -8.08 16.91
C PHE A 59 -2.76 -8.13 18.41
N THR A 60 -1.67 -8.75 18.85
CA THR A 60 -1.34 -8.86 20.29
C THR A 60 -0.77 -7.58 20.85
N LEU A 61 -0.01 -6.81 20.05
CA LEU A 61 0.73 -5.61 20.48
C LEU A 61 1.71 -5.88 21.64
N GLY A 62 2.15 -7.12 21.80
CA GLY A 62 3.14 -7.56 22.80
C GLY A 62 2.51 -8.28 23.98
N ASP A 63 3.25 -9.22 24.56
CA ASP A 63 2.80 -10.07 25.67
C ASP A 63 3.68 -9.89 26.92
N VAL A 64 4.95 -9.48 26.73
CA VAL A 64 5.92 -9.36 27.82
C VAL A 64 6.35 -7.91 28.00
N ALA A 65 5.89 -7.26 29.07
CA ALA A 65 6.34 -5.91 29.41
C ALA A 65 7.80 -5.89 29.87
N GLN A 66 8.51 -4.77 29.67
CA GLN A 66 9.87 -4.60 30.16
C GLN A 66 9.92 -4.60 31.70
N ILE A 67 10.69 -5.51 32.28
CA ILE A 67 10.86 -5.63 33.74
C ILE A 67 12.28 -5.19 34.13
N ARG A 68 12.37 -4.39 35.20
CA ARG A 68 13.65 -4.03 35.82
C ARG A 68 13.88 -4.92 37.05
N LYS A 69 14.98 -5.68 37.07
CA LYS A 69 15.41 -6.47 38.24
C LYS A 69 16.69 -5.87 38.81
N GLY A 70 16.57 -5.03 39.83
CA GLY A 70 17.71 -4.30 40.42
C GLY A 70 18.33 -3.31 39.42
N LEU A 71 19.62 -3.51 39.08
CA LEU A 71 20.35 -2.69 38.11
C LEU A 71 20.21 -3.19 36.66
N THR A 72 19.66 -4.39 36.43
CA THR A 72 19.50 -4.94 35.08
C THR A 72 18.10 -4.67 34.53
N VAL A 73 18.04 -4.28 33.26
CA VAL A 73 16.80 -4.06 32.51
C VAL A 73 16.64 -5.24 31.55
N ILE A 74 15.60 -6.05 31.76
CA ILE A 74 15.22 -7.11 30.84
C ILE A 74 14.28 -6.47 29.83
N GLN A 75 14.75 -6.34 28.59
CA GLN A 75 13.95 -5.81 27.49
C GLN A 75 12.73 -6.70 27.28
N GLY A 76 11.55 -6.08 27.30
CA GLY A 76 10.30 -6.71 26.91
C GLY A 76 9.92 -6.31 25.48
N ASP A 77 8.71 -6.63 25.09
CA ASP A 77 8.13 -6.27 23.82
C ASP A 77 7.91 -4.76 23.73
N ASN A 78 8.01 -4.24 22.51
CA ASN A 78 7.67 -2.86 22.21
C ASN A 78 6.46 -2.82 21.29
N SER A 79 5.30 -2.53 21.86
CA SER A 79 4.02 -2.50 21.16
C SER A 79 4.01 -1.59 19.93
N ILE A 80 4.74 -0.47 19.95
CA ILE A 80 4.82 0.44 18.79
C ILE A 80 5.66 -0.18 17.67
N PHE A 81 6.77 -0.84 17.98
CA PHE A 81 7.54 -1.55 16.95
C PHE A 81 6.75 -2.72 16.37
N MET A 82 6.08 -3.51 17.20
CA MET A 82 5.21 -4.60 16.72
C MET A 82 4.07 -4.11 15.83
N LEU A 83 3.48 -2.95 16.16
CA LEU A 83 2.47 -2.31 15.30
C LEU A 83 3.07 -1.88 13.96
N VAL A 84 4.23 -1.22 13.95
CA VAL A 84 4.92 -0.77 12.72
C VAL A 84 5.27 -1.97 11.83
N GLU A 85 5.94 -2.96 12.40
CA GLU A 85 6.35 -4.18 11.71
C GLU A 85 5.11 -4.94 11.19
N GLY A 86 4.06 -5.05 12.01
CA GLY A 86 2.78 -5.65 11.65
C GLY A 86 2.12 -5.01 10.43
N VAL A 87 2.13 -3.68 10.36
CA VAL A 87 1.62 -2.94 9.20
C VAL A 87 2.48 -3.19 7.97
N ILE A 88 3.81 -3.19 8.10
CA ILE A 88 4.72 -3.51 6.99
C ILE A 88 4.43 -4.92 6.46
N ALA A 89 4.31 -5.92 7.35
CA ALA A 89 3.98 -7.29 6.99
C ALA A 89 2.63 -7.37 6.27
N THR A 90 1.60 -6.66 6.76
CA THR A 90 0.27 -6.60 6.12
C THR A 90 0.35 -6.05 4.69
N ILE A 91 1.12 -4.98 4.48
CA ILE A 91 1.35 -4.40 3.16
C ILE A 91 2.07 -5.41 2.24
N ILE A 92 3.11 -6.08 2.73
CA ILE A 92 3.85 -7.10 1.97
C ILE A 92 2.92 -8.25 1.56
N VAL A 93 2.07 -8.74 2.47
CA VAL A 93 1.08 -9.78 2.16
C VAL A 93 0.08 -9.28 1.11
N GLY A 94 -0.41 -8.05 1.21
CA GLY A 94 -1.30 -7.45 0.22
C GLY A 94 -0.67 -7.32 -1.18
N LEU A 95 0.60 -6.89 -1.25
CA LEU A 95 1.37 -6.83 -2.50
C LEU A 95 1.58 -8.23 -3.08
N PHE A 96 1.97 -9.20 -2.24
CA PHE A 96 2.14 -10.58 -2.65
C PHE A 96 0.83 -11.18 -3.19
N ALA A 97 -0.29 -10.99 -2.49
CA ALA A 97 -1.61 -11.44 -2.94
C ALA A 97 -2.00 -10.82 -4.29
N THR A 98 -1.71 -9.53 -4.48
CA THR A 98 -1.95 -8.85 -5.77
C THR A 98 -1.13 -9.48 -6.90
N ILE A 99 0.17 -9.69 -6.68
CA ILE A 99 1.06 -10.32 -7.67
C ILE A 99 0.65 -11.77 -7.92
N TYR A 100 0.22 -12.50 -6.89
CA TYR A 100 -0.27 -13.87 -7.01
C TYR A 100 -1.52 -13.95 -7.90
N ILE A 101 -2.48 -13.05 -7.70
CA ILE A 101 -3.68 -12.93 -8.56
C ILE A 101 -3.28 -12.59 -10.01
N LEU A 102 -2.32 -11.68 -10.20
CA LEU A 102 -1.81 -11.34 -11.54
C LEU A 102 -1.11 -12.53 -12.20
N ASN A 103 -0.33 -13.32 -11.46
CA ASN A 103 0.28 -14.55 -11.93
C ASN A 103 -0.78 -15.56 -12.41
N ILE A 104 -1.87 -15.75 -11.66
CA ILE A 104 -2.96 -16.65 -12.07
C ILE A 104 -3.65 -16.13 -13.34
N LYS A 105 -3.95 -14.82 -13.40
CA LYS A 105 -4.57 -14.19 -14.58
C LYS A 105 -3.68 -14.35 -15.81
N ASP A 106 -2.38 -14.10 -15.68
CA ASP A 106 -1.39 -14.26 -16.76
C ASP A 106 -1.26 -15.72 -17.18
N ALA A 107 -1.26 -16.67 -16.24
CA ALA A 107 -1.22 -18.10 -16.52
C ALA A 107 -2.46 -18.61 -17.28
N ARG A 108 -3.63 -18.01 -17.08
CA ARG A 108 -4.85 -18.36 -17.83
C ARG A 108 -4.81 -17.89 -19.28
N ASN A 109 -4.22 -16.72 -19.53
CA ASN A 109 -4.25 -16.07 -20.84
C ASN A 109 -3.01 -16.36 -21.70
N SER A 110 -1.95 -16.94 -21.14
CA SER A 110 -0.70 -17.17 -21.86
C SER A 110 -0.83 -18.28 -22.91
N SER A 111 -0.39 -18.05 -24.14
CA SER A 111 -0.18 -19.11 -25.14
C SER A 111 1.27 -19.61 -25.09
N TYR A 112 1.68 -20.52 -25.98
CA TYR A 112 3.09 -20.92 -26.07
C TYR A 112 3.95 -19.76 -26.61
N CYS A 113 5.10 -19.53 -25.99
CA CYS A 113 6.05 -18.52 -26.41
C CYS A 113 7.08 -19.12 -27.39
N HIS A 114 7.34 -18.42 -28.50
CA HIS A 114 8.37 -18.78 -29.46
C HIS A 114 9.58 -17.82 -29.43
N LEU A 115 9.59 -16.86 -28.51
CA LEU A 115 10.65 -15.86 -28.39
C LEU A 115 11.83 -16.41 -27.59
N THR A 116 13.05 -16.06 -28.01
CA THR A 116 14.27 -16.34 -27.23
C THR A 116 14.33 -15.52 -25.94
N PHE A 117 15.16 -15.94 -24.98
CA PHE A 117 15.29 -15.25 -23.68
C PHE A 117 15.60 -13.75 -23.80
N LYS A 118 16.53 -13.37 -24.68
CA LYS A 118 16.88 -11.96 -24.93
C LYS A 118 15.69 -11.16 -25.49
N GLN A 119 14.94 -11.75 -26.43
CA GLN A 119 13.75 -11.12 -27.00
C GLN A 119 12.63 -10.97 -25.97
N GLN A 120 12.50 -11.93 -25.03
CA GLN A 120 11.54 -11.83 -23.94
C GLN A 120 11.87 -10.68 -22.98
N LEU A 121 13.14 -10.46 -22.67
CA LEU A 121 13.57 -9.31 -21.85
C LEU A 121 13.26 -7.98 -22.55
N TYR A 122 13.64 -7.87 -23.82
CA TYR A 122 13.37 -6.65 -24.60
C TYR A 122 11.87 -6.36 -24.68
N LYS A 123 11.06 -7.39 -24.98
CA LYS A 123 9.60 -7.27 -25.02
C LYS A 123 9.00 -6.89 -23.66
N LEU A 124 9.50 -7.45 -22.56
CA LEU A 124 9.04 -7.09 -21.22
C LEU A 124 9.34 -5.62 -20.92
N TYR A 125 10.54 -5.15 -21.27
CA TYR A 125 10.93 -3.76 -21.08
C TYR A 125 10.06 -2.81 -21.90
N GLU A 126 9.83 -3.09 -23.19
CA GLU A 126 8.93 -2.29 -24.05
C GLU A 126 7.48 -2.30 -23.56
N ASP A 127 6.89 -3.50 -23.37
CA ASP A 127 5.47 -3.67 -23.03
C ASP A 127 5.13 -3.13 -21.63
N LYS A 128 6.12 -3.09 -20.72
CA LYS A 128 5.93 -2.73 -19.30
C LYS A 128 6.82 -1.57 -18.88
N PHE A 129 7.37 -0.80 -19.82
CA PHE A 129 8.25 0.33 -19.54
C PHE A 129 7.65 1.28 -18.50
N ALA A 130 6.41 1.72 -18.72
CA ALA A 130 5.71 2.62 -17.82
C ALA A 130 5.59 2.04 -16.39
N PHE A 131 5.26 0.76 -16.26
CA PHE A 131 5.16 0.11 -14.95
C PHE A 131 6.52 -0.01 -14.26
N ILE A 132 7.59 -0.34 -14.99
CA ILE A 132 8.95 -0.44 -14.45
C ILE A 132 9.39 0.93 -13.91
N VAL A 133 9.21 1.99 -14.69
CA VAL A 133 9.58 3.37 -14.31
C VAL A 133 8.74 3.89 -13.14
N LEU A 134 7.45 3.51 -13.06
CA LEU A 134 6.57 3.91 -11.96
C LEU A 134 6.78 3.10 -10.67
N THR A 135 7.40 1.91 -10.74
CA THR A 135 7.55 1.03 -9.58
C THR A 135 8.31 1.69 -8.41
N PRO A 136 9.45 2.39 -8.60
CA PRO A 136 10.13 3.09 -7.51
C PRO A 136 9.27 4.17 -6.85
N ALA A 137 8.56 4.97 -7.65
CA ALA A 137 7.66 6.00 -7.13
C ALA A 137 6.49 5.39 -6.34
N PHE A 138 5.95 4.27 -6.82
CA PHE A 138 4.90 3.53 -6.15
C PHE A 138 5.37 2.95 -4.80
N LEU A 139 6.55 2.32 -4.77
CA LEU A 139 7.14 1.80 -3.53
C LEU A 139 7.47 2.92 -2.53
N ALA A 140 7.97 4.06 -3.01
CA ALA A 140 8.22 5.24 -2.18
C ALA A 140 6.93 5.81 -1.59
N SER A 141 5.85 5.87 -2.38
CA SER A 141 4.53 6.29 -1.89
C SER A 141 4.01 5.35 -0.79
N ILE A 142 4.17 4.04 -0.94
CA ILE A 142 3.81 3.08 0.10
C ILE A 142 4.62 3.34 1.39
N ALA A 143 5.94 3.48 1.27
CA ALA A 143 6.83 3.63 2.43
C ALA A 143 6.67 4.97 3.16
N PHE A 144 6.54 6.08 2.42
CA PHE A 144 6.57 7.43 3.00
C PHE A 144 5.20 8.09 3.17
N ILE A 145 4.15 7.55 2.54
CA ILE A 145 2.79 8.12 2.61
C ILE A 145 1.85 7.12 3.25
N VAL A 146 1.69 5.93 2.65
CA VAL A 146 0.69 4.95 3.12
C VAL A 146 1.05 4.42 4.50
N LEU A 147 2.30 3.98 4.70
CA LEU A 147 2.77 3.40 5.97
C LEU A 147 2.56 4.35 7.17
N PRO A 148 3.05 5.61 7.18
CA PRO A 148 2.84 6.49 8.32
C PRO A 148 1.36 6.86 8.55
N ILE A 149 0.56 6.98 7.50
CA ILE A 149 -0.89 7.22 7.64
C ILE A 149 -1.56 6.03 8.32
N VAL A 150 -1.32 4.80 7.84
CA VAL A 150 -1.92 3.60 8.43
C VAL A 150 -1.51 3.43 9.89
N ILE A 151 -0.22 3.61 10.21
CA ILE A 151 0.26 3.55 11.60
C ILE A 151 -0.44 4.59 12.46
N THR A 152 -0.52 5.85 12.01
CA THR A 152 -1.19 6.93 12.77
C THR A 152 -2.66 6.61 13.02
N VAL A 153 -3.36 6.09 12.02
CA VAL A 153 -4.75 5.64 12.15
C VAL A 153 -4.84 4.51 13.16
N LEU A 154 -4.02 3.46 13.08
CA LEU A 154 -4.07 2.34 14.01
C LEU A 154 -3.75 2.76 15.45
N VAL A 155 -2.76 3.62 15.67
CA VAL A 155 -2.44 4.18 16.99
C VAL A 155 -3.65 4.91 17.59
N SER A 156 -4.48 5.57 16.79
CA SER A 156 -5.70 6.21 17.31
C SER A 156 -6.73 5.23 17.89
N PHE A 157 -6.66 3.95 17.51
CA PHE A 157 -7.49 2.86 18.04
C PHE A 157 -6.84 2.13 19.22
N THR A 158 -5.70 2.58 19.72
CA THR A 158 -5.02 2.00 20.89
C THR A 158 -5.03 2.91 22.12
N ASN A 159 -4.69 2.38 23.29
CA ASN A 159 -4.54 3.17 24.53
C ASN A 159 -3.21 3.94 24.63
N TYR A 160 -2.42 4.05 23.55
CA TYR A 160 -1.13 4.72 23.56
C TYR A 160 -1.25 6.18 24.02
N ALA A 161 -0.81 6.44 25.25
CA ALA A 161 -0.89 7.74 25.89
C ALA A 161 0.10 7.86 27.06
N ALA A 162 0.68 9.04 27.22
CA ALA A 162 1.46 9.38 28.40
C ALA A 162 0.56 9.63 29.63
N PRO A 163 0.97 9.25 30.85
CA PRO A 163 2.20 8.53 31.21
C PRO A 163 2.03 7.00 31.28
N ASN A 164 0.80 6.50 31.24
CA ASN A 164 0.48 5.13 31.67
C ASN A 164 0.62 4.06 30.57
N HIS A 165 0.75 4.44 29.29
CA HIS A 165 0.88 3.49 28.17
C HIS A 165 2.01 3.92 27.23
N ILE A 166 3.22 4.08 27.79
CA ILE A 166 4.45 4.36 27.04
C ILE A 166 5.31 3.09 27.02
N PRO A 167 5.44 2.40 25.87
CA PRO A 167 6.37 1.29 25.70
C PRO A 167 7.83 1.71 25.85
N PRO A 168 8.74 0.78 26.20
CA PRO A 168 8.51 -0.67 26.42
C PRO A 168 8.08 -1.02 27.86
N LYS A 169 7.96 -0.03 28.75
CA LYS A 169 7.62 -0.26 30.16
C LYS A 169 6.17 -0.73 30.33
N ASN A 170 5.26 -0.17 29.54
CA ASN A 170 3.86 -0.53 29.53
C ASN A 170 3.48 -0.96 28.11
N LEU A 171 2.72 -2.04 27.98
CA LEU A 171 2.18 -2.49 26.70
C LEU A 171 1.00 -1.61 26.28
N VAL A 172 0.70 -1.66 24.99
CA VAL A 172 -0.40 -0.92 24.36
C VAL A 172 -1.45 -1.93 23.91
N ASP A 173 -2.72 -1.64 24.21
CA ASP A 173 -3.86 -2.48 23.86
C ASP A 173 -4.78 -1.78 22.87
N TRP A 174 -5.52 -2.58 22.10
CA TRP A 174 -6.62 -2.11 21.27
C TRP A 174 -7.79 -1.63 22.13
N VAL A 175 -8.16 -0.35 21.98
CA VAL A 175 -9.33 0.25 22.65
C VAL A 175 -10.49 0.52 21.68
N GLY A 176 -10.26 0.33 20.38
CA GLY A 176 -11.27 0.56 19.35
C GLY A 176 -11.71 2.02 19.33
N ILE A 177 -13.02 2.27 19.32
CA ILE A 177 -13.59 3.62 19.12
C ILE A 177 -13.61 4.44 20.44
N LYS A 178 -13.14 3.88 21.56
CA LYS A 178 -13.20 4.54 22.89
C LYS A 178 -12.57 5.93 22.88
N ASN A 179 -11.40 6.10 22.27
CA ASN A 179 -10.71 7.39 22.18
C ASN A 179 -11.57 8.44 21.46
N PHE A 180 -12.19 8.07 20.33
CA PHE A 180 -13.07 8.96 19.57
C PHE A 180 -14.30 9.39 20.37
N ILE A 181 -14.92 8.46 21.10
CA ILE A 181 -16.06 8.78 21.98
C ILE A 181 -15.62 9.72 23.11
N MET A 182 -14.43 9.49 23.69
CA MET A 182 -13.90 10.34 24.77
C MET A 182 -13.67 11.78 24.31
N LEU A 183 -13.23 12.00 23.06
CA LEU A 183 -13.07 13.36 22.50
C LEU A 183 -14.37 14.18 22.60
N PHE A 184 -15.53 13.57 22.34
CA PHE A 184 -16.82 14.25 22.40
C PHE A 184 -17.44 14.28 23.81
N LYS A 185 -17.07 13.35 24.69
CA LYS A 185 -17.61 13.31 26.07
C LYS A 185 -16.96 14.32 26.99
N PHE A 186 -15.66 14.58 26.85
CA PHE A 186 -14.96 15.53 27.71
C PHE A 186 -15.12 16.95 27.18
N LYS A 187 -15.81 17.81 27.94
CA LYS A 187 -16.16 19.18 27.54
C LYS A 187 -14.95 19.98 27.01
N ILE A 188 -13.81 19.91 27.71
CA ILE A 188 -12.57 20.61 27.32
C ILE A 188 -12.07 20.16 25.93
N TRP A 189 -12.19 18.87 25.63
CA TRP A 189 -11.67 18.28 24.39
C TRP A 189 -12.65 18.52 23.23
N SER A 190 -13.95 18.37 23.49
CA SER A 190 -15.03 18.66 22.54
C SER A 190 -15.04 20.11 22.08
N ASP A 191 -14.92 21.07 23.00
CA ASP A 191 -14.95 22.50 22.69
C ASP A 191 -13.76 22.89 21.78
N THR A 192 -12.56 22.36 22.09
CA THR A 192 -11.35 22.59 21.28
C THR A 192 -11.47 21.95 19.90
N PHE A 193 -11.91 20.68 19.84
CA PHE A 193 -12.06 19.96 18.57
C PHE A 193 -13.05 20.64 17.65
N LEU A 194 -14.25 20.98 18.13
CA LEU A 194 -15.27 21.66 17.34
C LEU A 194 -14.83 23.07 16.92
N GLY A 195 -14.13 23.79 17.80
CA GLY A 195 -13.56 25.09 17.48
C GLY A 195 -12.58 25.03 16.30
N VAL A 196 -11.62 24.11 16.33
CA VAL A 196 -10.65 23.92 15.24
C VAL A 196 -11.33 23.38 13.98
N ALA A 197 -12.27 22.44 14.10
CA ALA A 197 -12.98 21.88 12.95
C ALA A 197 -13.80 22.94 12.20
N LEU A 198 -14.55 23.77 12.93
CA LEU A 198 -15.31 24.88 12.34
C LEU A 198 -14.38 25.92 11.73
N TRP A 199 -13.28 26.25 12.41
CA TRP A 199 -12.26 27.15 11.89
C TRP A 199 -11.73 26.65 10.54
N THR A 200 -11.29 25.39 10.46
CA THR A 200 -10.79 24.79 9.21
C THR A 200 -11.85 24.79 8.12
N PHE A 201 -13.10 24.47 8.45
CA PHE A 201 -14.19 24.44 7.47
C PHE A 201 -14.47 25.83 6.88
N ILE A 202 -14.55 26.86 7.72
CA ILE A 202 -14.75 28.25 7.27
C ILE A 202 -13.58 28.68 6.38
N TRP A 203 -12.34 28.41 6.79
CA TRP A 203 -11.16 28.75 6.00
C TRP A 203 -11.11 28.00 4.67
N ALA A 204 -11.49 26.72 4.63
CA ALA A 204 -11.53 25.96 3.39
C ALA A 204 -12.52 26.58 2.38
N ILE A 205 -13.71 26.97 2.84
CA ILE A 205 -14.72 27.62 2.00
C ILE A 205 -14.21 28.97 1.51
N CYS A 206 -13.77 29.83 2.44
CA CYS A 206 -13.29 31.17 2.11
C CYS A 206 -12.10 31.12 1.13
N ALA A 207 -11.11 30.27 1.39
CA ALA A 207 -9.95 30.09 0.52
C ALA A 207 -10.39 29.63 -0.87
N THR A 208 -11.27 28.62 -0.95
CA THR A 208 -11.78 28.13 -2.25
C THR A 208 -12.47 29.23 -3.04
N VAL A 209 -13.42 29.94 -2.42
CA VAL A 209 -14.16 31.04 -3.06
C VAL A 209 -13.20 32.11 -3.54
N PHE A 210 -12.30 32.60 -2.68
CA PHE A 210 -11.37 33.65 -3.06
C PHE A 210 -10.38 33.21 -4.14
N THR A 211 -9.78 32.02 -4.04
CA THR A 211 -8.85 31.50 -5.05
C THR A 211 -9.52 31.37 -6.41
N PHE A 212 -10.76 30.86 -6.48
CA PHE A 212 -11.50 30.82 -7.73
C PHE A 212 -11.84 32.22 -8.25
N SER A 213 -12.39 33.10 -7.42
CA SER A 213 -12.76 34.46 -7.84
C SER A 213 -11.55 35.24 -8.38
N PHE A 214 -10.44 35.27 -7.65
CA PHE A 214 -9.22 35.94 -8.10
C PHE A 214 -8.59 35.25 -9.32
N GLY A 215 -8.58 33.92 -9.35
CA GLY A 215 -8.12 33.15 -10.51
C GLY A 215 -8.89 33.49 -11.78
N PHE A 216 -10.21 33.59 -11.71
CA PHE A 216 -11.06 33.98 -12.83
C PHE A 216 -10.86 35.45 -13.25
N ILE A 217 -10.76 36.37 -12.30
CA ILE A 217 -10.49 37.79 -12.60
C ILE A 217 -9.16 37.93 -13.34
N LEU A 218 -8.10 37.26 -12.85
CA LEU A 218 -6.78 37.29 -13.48
C LEU A 218 -6.80 36.65 -14.87
N ALA A 219 -7.48 35.51 -15.03
CA ALA A 219 -7.65 34.85 -16.32
C ALA A 219 -8.36 35.75 -17.34
N LEU A 220 -9.44 36.43 -16.94
CA LEU A 220 -10.17 37.34 -17.83
C LEU A 220 -9.33 38.57 -18.19
N ALA A 221 -8.60 39.14 -17.24
CA ALA A 221 -7.70 40.27 -17.49
C ALA A 221 -6.57 39.89 -18.47
N LEU A 222 -5.99 38.71 -18.30
CA LEU A 222 -4.96 38.19 -19.21
C LEU A 222 -5.54 37.90 -20.60
N ALA A 223 -6.70 37.27 -20.69
CA ALA A 223 -7.38 37.01 -21.96
C ALA A 223 -7.69 38.31 -22.72
N LYS A 224 -8.20 39.33 -22.01
CA LYS A 224 -8.41 40.67 -22.58
C LYS A 224 -7.10 41.29 -23.08
N LYS A 225 -6.01 41.19 -22.30
CA LYS A 225 -4.70 41.72 -22.70
C LYS A 225 -4.15 41.03 -23.96
N ILE A 226 -4.23 39.70 -24.04
CA ILE A 226 -3.79 38.92 -25.21
C ILE A 226 -4.60 39.31 -26.43
N TYR A 227 -5.93 39.39 -26.30
CA TYR A 227 -6.82 39.80 -27.39
C TYR A 227 -6.48 41.20 -27.92
N VAL A 228 -6.26 42.17 -27.02
CA VAL A 228 -5.85 43.53 -27.41
C VAL A 228 -4.48 43.54 -28.10
N SER A 229 -3.51 42.78 -27.60
CA SER A 229 -2.16 42.70 -28.18
C SER A 229 -2.15 42.09 -29.57
N GLN A 230 -3.00 41.10 -29.86
CA GLN A 230 -3.13 40.55 -31.22
C GLN A 230 -3.77 41.54 -32.18
N LYS A 231 -4.73 42.35 -31.71
CA LYS A 231 -5.41 43.34 -32.53
C LYS A 231 -4.56 44.60 -32.83
N SER A 232 -3.54 44.90 -32.01
CA SER A 232 -2.65 46.06 -32.19
C SER A 232 -1.34 45.74 -32.91
N GLY A 233 -1.11 44.47 -33.26
CA GLY A 233 0.08 43.99 -33.99
C GLY A 233 -0.12 43.83 -35.50
N ASP A 234 -1.34 44.11 -35.99
CA ASP A 234 -1.71 44.34 -37.39
C ASP A 234 -1.90 45.86 -37.61
#